data_AF-A0A2K8N2T7-F1
#
_entry.id   AF-A0A2K8N2T7-F1
#
_cell.length_a   1.000
_cell.length_b   1.000
_cell.length_c   1.000
_cell.angle_alpha   90.00
_cell.angle_beta   90.00
_cell.angle_gamma   90.00
#
_symmetry.space_group_name_H-M   'P 1'
#
loop_
_entity.id
_entity.type
_entity.pdbx_description
1 polymer ?
#
loop_
_entity_poly.entity_id
_entity_poly.type
_entity_poly.pdbx_seq_one_letter_code
_entity_poly.pdbx_strand_id
1 'polypeptide(L)'
;MDENKVRFNMYIDSDLDDGLTALAETTKLSKNSLISLAIAKLLMEFNLIQHTEKINRFDVIKRTDYCDLLKQAKLKVGDTVSAIERIYVHQTQQDEIRFAYYKMNKNDNERLILRPLDINEDELLVLMVDAAKKGVFTADFTRRLKALL
;
A
#
# COMPACT_ATOMS: atom_id res chain seq x y z
N MET A 1 -9.89 -8.37 -22.87
CA MET A 1 -10.43 -9.01 -21.66
C MET A 1 -11.62 -8.19 -21.23
N ASP A 2 -12.82 -8.76 -21.32
CA ASP A 2 -14.07 -8.09 -21.03
C ASP A 2 -14.10 -7.63 -19.56
N GLU A 3 -14.19 -6.32 -19.33
CA GLU A 3 -14.60 -5.80 -18.04
C GLU A 3 -16.08 -6.15 -17.87
N ASN A 4 -16.42 -7.01 -16.90
CA ASN A 4 -17.80 -7.33 -16.55
C ASN A 4 -18.55 -6.06 -16.12
N LYS A 5 -19.14 -5.34 -17.08
CA LYS A 5 -19.98 -4.16 -16.84
C LYS A 5 -21.41 -4.61 -16.54
N VAL A 6 -21.91 -4.25 -15.36
CA VAL A 6 -23.31 -4.48 -14.96
C VAL A 6 -24.13 -3.25 -15.35
N ARG A 7 -25.26 -3.44 -16.05
CA ARG A 7 -26.23 -2.36 -16.28
C ARG A 7 -27.04 -2.13 -15.01
N PHE A 8 -27.07 -0.89 -14.54
CA PHE A 8 -27.83 -0.46 -13.38
C PHE A 8 -28.64 0.77 -13.75
N ASN A 9 -29.96 0.71 -13.55
CA ASN A 9 -30.86 1.84 -13.75
C ASN A 9 -31.20 2.43 -12.38
N MET A 10 -31.18 3.76 -12.27
CA MET A 10 -31.52 4.47 -11.05
C MET A 10 -32.35 5.71 -11.34
N TYR A 11 -33.17 6.09 -10.36
CA TYR A 11 -33.82 7.39 -10.32
C TYR A 11 -32.97 8.33 -9.47
N ILE A 12 -32.78 9.56 -9.95
CA ILE A 12 -32.08 10.63 -9.23
C ILE A 12 -32.93 11.88 -9.23
N ASP A 13 -32.67 12.75 -8.26
CA ASP A 13 -33.28 14.07 -8.16
C ASP A 13 -32.83 14.97 -9.33
N SER A 14 -33.69 15.90 -9.78
CA SER A 14 -33.40 16.79 -10.91
C SER A 14 -32.22 17.70 -10.64
N ASP A 15 -32.10 18.23 -9.41
CA ASP A 15 -31.01 19.13 -9.06
C ASP A 15 -29.65 18.40 -9.09
N LEU A 16 -29.68 17.10 -8.75
CA LEU A 16 -28.51 16.24 -8.82
C LEU A 16 -28.11 15.94 -10.27
N ASP A 17 -29.09 15.73 -11.18
CA ASP A 17 -28.80 15.53 -12.61
C ASP A 17 -28.24 16.81 -13.25
N ASP A 18 -28.76 17.98 -12.89
CA ASP A 18 -28.27 19.27 -13.35
C ASP A 18 -26.84 19.52 -12.87
N GLY A 19 -26.56 19.29 -11.58
CA GLY A 19 -25.21 19.38 -11.03
C GLY A 19 -24.23 18.40 -11.70
N LEU A 20 -24.69 17.18 -12.00
CA LEU A 20 -23.88 16.18 -12.71
C LEU A 20 -23.60 16.59 -14.16
N THR A 21 -24.56 17.24 -14.82
CA THR A 21 -24.39 17.80 -16.17
C THR A 21 -23.33 18.87 -16.19
N ALA A 22 -23.42 19.85 -15.29
CA ALA A 22 -22.44 20.94 -15.18
C ALA A 22 -21.03 20.39 -14.89
N LEU A 23 -20.92 19.38 -14.02
CA LEU A 23 -19.64 18.74 -13.71
C LEU A 23 -19.08 17.94 -14.90
N ALA A 24 -19.93 17.24 -15.66
CA ALA A 24 -19.53 16.51 -16.85
C ALA A 24 -18.94 17.44 -17.92
N GLU A 25 -19.57 18.60 -18.15
CA GLU A 25 -19.07 19.61 -19.07
C GLU A 25 -17.70 20.17 -18.65
N THR A 26 -17.56 20.48 -17.36
CA THR A 26 -16.31 21.06 -16.82
C THR A 26 -15.15 20.07 -16.85
N THR A 27 -15.40 18.81 -16.50
CA THR A 27 -14.38 17.77 -16.36
C THR A 27 -14.12 17.00 -17.66
N LYS A 28 -14.99 17.17 -18.67
CA LYS A 28 -15.01 16.36 -19.90
C LYS A 28 -15.14 14.85 -19.64
N LEU A 29 -15.76 14.47 -18.53
CA LEU A 29 -16.05 13.08 -18.18
C LEU A 29 -17.53 12.76 -18.40
N SER A 30 -17.84 11.48 -18.65
CA SER A 30 -19.24 11.06 -18.77
C SER A 30 -19.95 11.09 -17.41
N LYS A 31 -21.26 11.36 -17.40
CA LYS A 31 -22.12 11.26 -16.21
C LYS A 31 -21.92 9.90 -15.50
N ASN A 32 -21.89 8.81 -16.27
CA ASN A 32 -21.67 7.46 -15.74
C ASN A 32 -20.30 7.33 -15.04
N SER A 33 -19.23 7.85 -15.63
CA SER A 33 -17.89 7.83 -15.02
C SER A 33 -17.86 8.60 -13.70
N LEU A 34 -18.53 9.75 -13.64
CA LEU A 34 -18.63 10.57 -12.44
C LEU A 34 -19.45 9.87 -11.34
N ILE A 35 -20.59 9.26 -11.71
CA ILE A 35 -21.41 8.45 -10.79
C ILE A 35 -20.59 7.27 -10.26
N SER A 36 -19.90 6.53 -11.14
CA SER A 36 -19.04 5.42 -10.71
C SER A 36 -17.94 5.88 -9.76
N LEU A 37 -17.33 7.04 -10.01
CA LEU A 37 -16.31 7.63 -9.12
C LEU A 37 -16.89 8.01 -7.76
N ALA A 38 -18.06 8.66 -7.73
CA ALA A 38 -18.73 9.05 -6.49
C ALA A 38 -19.12 7.83 -5.64
N ILE A 39 -19.72 6.81 -6.28
CA ILE A 39 -20.07 5.54 -5.62
C ILE A 39 -18.82 4.85 -5.09
N ALA A 40 -17.75 4.77 -5.89
CA ALA A 40 -16.50 4.15 -5.44
C ALA A 40 -15.91 4.88 -4.22
N LYS A 41 -15.88 6.21 -4.24
CA LYS A 41 -15.42 7.01 -3.10
C LYS A 41 -16.26 6.76 -1.85
N LEU A 42 -17.58 6.75 -1.98
CA LEU A 42 -18.50 6.47 -0.87
C LEU A 42 -18.26 5.07 -0.30
N LEU A 43 -18.21 4.04 -1.15
CA LEU A 43 -17.96 2.66 -0.71
C LEU A 43 -16.60 2.50 -0.03
N MET A 44 -15.58 3.25 -0.44
CA MET A 44 -14.28 3.31 0.25
C MET A 44 -14.38 3.96 1.63
N GLU A 45 -15.14 5.06 1.77
CA GLU A 45 -15.38 5.71 3.07
C GLU A 45 -16.05 4.76 4.08
N PHE A 46 -16.91 3.85 3.58
CA PHE A 46 -17.56 2.82 4.39
C PHE A 46 -16.77 1.50 4.48
N ASN A 47 -15.55 1.42 3.96
CA ASN A 47 -14.72 0.22 3.90
C ASN A 47 -15.40 -1.01 3.24
N LEU A 48 -16.37 -0.77 2.34
CA LEU A 48 -17.09 -1.84 1.63
C LEU A 48 -16.37 -2.29 0.36
N ILE A 49 -15.46 -1.45 -0.15
CA ILE A 49 -14.51 -1.81 -1.20
C ILE A 49 -13.12 -1.32 -0.80
N GLN A 50 -12.10 -2.11 -1.11
CA GLN A 50 -10.70 -1.72 -0.96
C GLN A 50 -10.22 -1.03 -2.24
N HIS A 51 -9.20 -0.17 -2.16
CA HIS A 51 -8.57 0.49 -3.31
C HIS A 51 -8.42 -0.47 -4.49
N THR A 52 -9.26 -0.35 -5.52
CA THR A 52 -8.93 -0.81 -6.87
C THR A 52 -8.10 0.28 -7.55
N GLU A 53 -7.01 0.69 -6.90
CA GLU A 53 -5.84 0.88 -7.73
C GLU A 53 -5.64 -0.48 -8.41
N LYS A 54 -5.44 -0.51 -9.73
CA LYS A 54 -4.73 -1.67 -10.30
C LYS A 54 -3.64 -1.98 -9.29
N ILE A 55 -3.67 -3.17 -8.69
CA ILE A 55 -2.61 -3.60 -7.79
C ILE A 55 -1.37 -3.40 -8.66
N ASN A 56 -0.64 -2.29 -8.45
CA ASN A 56 0.76 -2.23 -8.75
C ASN A 56 1.25 -3.28 -7.79
N ARG A 57 1.23 -4.54 -8.24
CA ARG A 57 1.88 -5.63 -7.56
C ARG A 57 3.28 -5.08 -7.46
N PHE A 58 3.64 -4.63 -6.25
CA PHE A 58 4.99 -4.20 -6.00
C PHE A 58 5.87 -5.28 -6.61
N ASP A 59 6.82 -4.89 -7.46
CA ASP A 59 7.70 -5.87 -8.08
C ASP A 59 8.27 -6.73 -6.96
N VAL A 60 7.97 -8.03 -7.00
CA VAL A 60 8.32 -8.95 -5.92
C VAL A 60 9.84 -9.04 -5.90
N ILE A 61 10.46 -8.46 -4.88
CA ILE A 61 11.90 -8.45 -4.69
C ILE A 61 12.39 -9.88 -4.47
N LYS A 62 11.64 -10.64 -3.66
CA LYS A 62 11.95 -12.02 -3.33
C LYS A 62 10.68 -12.77 -2.95
N ARG A 63 10.48 -13.93 -3.57
CA ARG A 63 9.41 -14.87 -3.21
C ARG A 63 9.96 -15.98 -2.32
N THR A 64 9.20 -16.37 -1.31
CA THR A 64 9.44 -17.54 -0.46
C THR A 64 8.15 -18.33 -0.34
N ASP A 65 8.18 -19.54 0.21
CA ASP A 65 6.96 -20.32 0.42
C ASP A 65 5.97 -19.61 1.37
N TYR A 66 6.50 -18.85 2.33
CA TYR A 66 5.71 -18.14 3.34
C TYR A 66 5.15 -16.80 2.85
N CYS A 67 5.97 -16.00 2.17
CA CYS A 67 5.60 -14.65 1.78
C CYS A 67 6.35 -14.13 0.53
N ASP A 68 5.77 -13.11 -0.09
CA ASP A 68 6.41 -12.25 -1.08
C ASP A 68 6.97 -10.99 -0.42
N LEU A 69 8.26 -10.71 -0.59
CA LEU A 69 8.88 -9.45 -0.18
C LEU A 69 8.64 -8.38 -1.25
N LEU A 70 7.91 -7.33 -0.88
CA LEU A 70 7.43 -6.29 -1.80
C LEU A 70 8.31 -5.04 -1.77
N LYS A 71 8.67 -4.59 -0.56
CA LYS A 71 9.52 -3.41 -0.31
C LYS A 71 10.37 -3.66 0.91
N GLN A 72 11.53 -3.02 0.95
CA GLN A 72 12.51 -3.23 2.01
C GLN A 72 13.36 -1.98 2.23
N ALA A 73 13.40 -1.52 3.48
CA ALA A 73 14.38 -0.57 4.00
C ALA A 73 15.47 -1.32 4.76
N LYS A 74 16.69 -0.79 4.73
CA LYS A 74 17.85 -1.44 5.36
C LYS A 74 18.76 -0.42 6.01
N LEU A 75 19.31 -0.80 7.16
CA LEU A 75 20.40 -0.13 7.83
C LEU A 75 21.48 -1.16 8.13
N LYS A 76 22.66 -0.97 7.56
CA LYS A 76 23.81 -1.84 7.78
C LYS A 76 24.71 -1.25 8.86
N VAL A 77 24.99 -2.03 9.90
CA VAL A 77 25.92 -1.68 10.97
C VAL A 77 26.90 -2.84 11.15
N GLY A 78 28.15 -2.65 10.72
CA GLY A 78 29.15 -3.72 10.72
C GLY A 78 28.74 -4.91 9.84
N ASP A 79 28.68 -6.10 10.43
CA ASP A 79 28.25 -7.36 9.80
C ASP A 79 26.75 -7.64 9.92
N THR A 80 25.99 -6.71 10.49
CA THR A 80 24.55 -6.83 10.73
C THR A 80 23.77 -5.89 9.83
N VAL A 81 22.56 -6.31 9.47
CA VAL A 81 21.62 -5.47 8.72
C VAL A 81 20.25 -5.56 9.38
N SER A 82 19.77 -4.41 9.81
CA SER A 82 18.41 -4.20 10.33
C SER A 82 17.52 -3.77 9.17
N ALA A 83 16.28 -4.27 9.12
CA ALA A 83 15.38 -3.99 8.02
C ALA A 83 13.92 -3.80 8.47
N ILE A 84 13.21 -2.93 7.75
CA ILE A 84 11.75 -2.79 7.80
C ILE A 84 11.22 -3.17 6.43
N GLU A 85 10.32 -4.13 6.39
CA GLU A 85 9.88 -4.78 5.17
C GLU A 85 8.38 -4.74 5.04
N ARG A 86 7.91 -4.61 3.80
CA ARG A 86 6.52 -4.92 3.45
C ARG A 86 6.51 -6.28 2.79
N ILE A 87 5.77 -7.20 3.38
CA ILE A 87 5.60 -8.56 2.87
C ILE A 87 4.14 -8.84 2.60
N TYR A 88 3.85 -9.64 1.58
CA TYR A 88 2.54 -10.24 1.39
C TYR A 88 2.59 -11.68 1.88
N VAL A 89 1.85 -11.98 2.95
CA VAL A 89 1.83 -13.31 3.56
C VAL A 89 0.80 -14.19 2.84
N HIS A 90 1.24 -15.33 2.31
CA HIS A 90 0.39 -16.17 1.46
C HIS A 90 -0.80 -16.77 2.21
N GLN A 91 -0.60 -17.13 3.48
CA GLN A 91 -1.61 -17.79 4.29
C GLN A 91 -2.72 -16.82 4.72
N THR A 92 -2.37 -15.60 5.13
CA THR A 92 -3.33 -14.58 5.57
C THR A 92 -3.87 -13.75 4.41
N GLN A 93 -3.19 -13.78 3.25
CA GLN A 93 -3.48 -12.95 2.08
C GLN A 93 -3.45 -11.45 2.40
N GLN A 94 -2.54 -11.06 3.30
CA GLN A 94 -2.43 -9.69 3.79
C GLN A 94 -1.01 -9.15 3.64
N ASP A 95 -0.94 -7.84 3.42
CA ASP A 95 0.30 -7.09 3.51
C ASP A 95 0.62 -6.84 4.99
N GLU A 96 1.82 -7.24 5.41
CA GLU A 96 2.31 -7.08 6.77
C GLU A 96 3.62 -6.28 6.76
N ILE A 97 3.87 -5.54 7.85
CA ILE A 97 5.15 -4.90 8.10
C ILE A 97 6.00 -5.81 8.98
N ARG A 98 7.14 -6.26 8.45
CA ARG A 98 8.08 -7.12 9.17
C ARG A 98 9.33 -6.33 9.54
N PHE A 99 9.69 -6.41 10.82
CA PHE A 99 11.01 -6.00 11.30
C PHE A 99 11.93 -7.21 11.23
N ALA A 100 13.00 -7.10 10.44
CA ALA A 100 13.88 -8.22 10.13
C ALA A 100 15.33 -7.91 10.50
N TYR A 101 16.04 -8.94 10.94
CA TYR A 101 17.45 -8.89 11.26
C TYR A 101 18.23 -9.87 10.38
N TYR A 102 19.24 -9.37 9.71
CA TYR A 102 20.12 -10.13 8.84
C TYR A 102 21.56 -10.07 9.35
N LYS A 103 22.31 -11.15 9.10
CA LYS A 103 23.75 -11.19 9.32
C LYS A 103 24.45 -11.55 8.01
N MET A 104 25.53 -10.83 7.71
CA MET A 104 26.40 -11.16 6.59
C MET A 104 27.15 -12.45 6.87
N ASN A 105 27.13 -13.39 5.90
CA ASN A 105 27.94 -14.59 5.98
C ASN A 105 29.34 -14.37 5.37
N LYS A 106 30.22 -15.37 5.47
CA LYS A 106 31.60 -15.30 4.95
C LYS A 106 31.70 -15.13 3.43
N ASN A 107 30.58 -15.30 2.71
CA ASN A 107 30.48 -15.13 1.26
C ASN A 107 29.72 -13.84 0.89
N ASP A 108 29.66 -12.87 1.81
CA ASP A 108 28.96 -11.59 1.67
C ASP A 108 27.46 -11.68 1.33
N ASN A 109 26.83 -12.81 1.64
CA ASN A 109 25.39 -12.99 1.50
C ASN A 109 24.66 -12.69 2.81
N GLU A 110 23.54 -11.99 2.71
CA GLU A 110 22.65 -11.72 3.84
C GLU A 110 21.85 -12.98 4.22
N ARG A 111 21.94 -13.35 5.49
CA ARG A 111 21.14 -14.42 6.08
C ARG A 111 20.17 -13.86 7.11
N LEU A 112 18.88 -14.09 6.90
CA LEU A 112 17.84 -13.77 7.88
C LEU A 112 18.08 -14.58 9.16
N ILE A 113 18.07 -13.92 10.31
CA ILE A 113 18.13 -14.54 11.63
C ILE A 113 16.75 -14.42 12.27
N LEU A 114 16.19 -15.55 12.71
CA LEU A 114 14.87 -15.62 13.33
C LEU A 114 14.93 -15.15 14.79
N ARG A 115 15.07 -13.83 14.97
CA ARG A 115 15.08 -13.15 16.27
C ARG A 115 14.31 -11.84 16.20
N PRO A 116 13.86 -11.30 17.34
CA PRO A 116 13.41 -9.92 17.42
C PRO A 116 14.50 -8.95 16.93
N LEU A 117 14.04 -7.84 16.33
CA LEU A 117 14.91 -6.74 15.94
C LEU A 117 15.02 -5.76 17.12
N ASP A 118 16.22 -5.69 17.71
CA ASP A 118 16.54 -4.79 18.81
C ASP A 118 17.45 -3.68 18.27
N ILE A 119 16.98 -2.43 18.27
CA ILE A 119 17.70 -1.26 17.77
C ILE A 119 17.44 -0.06 18.68
N ASN A 120 18.35 0.92 18.69
CA ASN A 120 18.16 2.17 19.43
C ASN A 120 17.26 3.17 18.66
N GLU A 121 16.89 4.28 19.32
CA GLU A 121 15.99 5.29 18.74
C GLU A 121 16.54 5.95 17.48
N ASP A 122 17.84 6.25 17.43
CA ASP A 122 18.48 6.88 16.27
C ASP A 122 18.45 5.94 15.05
N GLU A 123 18.79 4.67 15.27
CA GLU A 123 18.74 3.63 14.24
C GLU A 123 17.31 3.39 13.74
N LEU A 124 16.34 3.36 14.67
CA LEU A 124 14.92 3.25 14.32
C LEU A 124 14.47 4.43 13.48
N LEU A 125 14.83 5.66 13.86
CA LEU A 125 14.46 6.86 13.11
C LEU A 125 15.03 6.82 11.69
N VAL A 126 16.30 6.45 11.53
CA VAL A 126 16.95 6.29 10.22
C VAL A 126 16.22 5.25 9.37
N LEU A 127 15.89 4.09 9.95
CA LEU A 127 15.15 3.03 9.26
C LEU A 127 13.74 3.46 8.87
N MET A 128 13.01 4.16 9.75
CA MET A 128 11.66 4.66 9.49
C MET A 128 11.67 5.69 8.34
N VAL A 129 12.69 6.56 8.29
CA VAL A 129 12.88 7.52 7.20
C VAL A 129 13.15 6.79 5.87
N ASP A 130 14.03 5.80 5.86
CA ASP A 130 14.31 5.00 4.66
C ASP A 130 13.08 4.20 4.19
N ALA A 131 12.34 3.61 5.14
CA ALA A 131 11.10 2.87 4.90
C ALA A 131 10.00 3.74 4.29
N ALA A 132 9.82 4.96 4.80
CA ALA A 132 8.89 5.92 4.23
C ALA A 132 9.29 6.31 2.79
N LYS A 133 10.58 6.59 2.55
CA LYS A 133 11.10 6.95 1.21
C LYS A 133 10.95 5.82 0.20
N LYS A 134 11.15 4.57 0.62
CA LYS A 134 11.06 3.38 -0.25
C LYS A 134 9.63 2.84 -0.41
N GLY A 135 8.64 3.47 0.20
CA GLY A 135 7.24 3.05 0.10
C GLY A 135 6.96 1.71 0.80
N VAL A 136 7.74 1.36 1.83
CA VAL A 136 7.42 0.24 2.72
C VAL A 136 6.09 0.51 3.40
N PHE A 137 5.87 1.74 3.85
CA PHE A 137 4.59 2.21 4.37
C PHE A 137 3.70 2.74 3.24
N THR A 138 2.38 2.57 3.39
CA THR A 138 1.42 3.21 2.49
C THR A 138 1.42 4.72 2.68
N ALA A 139 1.00 5.45 1.64
CA ALA A 139 0.78 6.89 1.74
C ALA A 139 -0.27 7.22 2.82
N ASP A 140 -1.30 6.39 2.97
CA ASP A 140 -2.33 6.54 4.00
C ASP A 140 -1.76 6.40 5.41
N PHE A 141 -0.99 5.34 5.68
CA PHE A 141 -0.32 5.14 6.96
C PHE A 141 0.59 6.32 7.31
N THR A 142 1.43 6.74 6.34
CA THR A 142 2.35 7.86 6.53
C THR A 142 1.62 9.17 6.81
N ARG A 143 0.49 9.41 6.13
CA ARG A 143 -0.36 10.58 6.36
C ARG A 143 -0.94 10.58 7.78
N ARG A 144 -1.46 9.44 8.23
CA ARG A 144 -2.00 9.30 9.61
C ARG A 144 -0.91 9.47 10.65
N LEU A 145 0.27 8.88 10.43
CA LEU A 145 1.40 9.01 11.35
C LEU A 145 1.84 10.47 11.52
N LYS A 146 1.90 11.24 10.42
CA LYS A 146 2.21 12.68 10.45
C LYS A 146 1.15 13.52 11.18
N ALA A 147 -0.08 13.05 11.30
CA ALA A 147 -1.13 13.77 12.01
C ALA A 147 -1.08 13.52 13.53
N LEU A 148 -0.33 12.51 13.97
CA LEU A 148 -0.17 12.16 15.40
C LEU A 148 1.06 12.81 16.05
N LEU A 149 2.03 13.26 15.24
CA LEU A 149 3.28 13.90 15.65
C LEU A 149 3.21 15.40 15.42
#